data_AF-A0A1V4V0Y5-F1
#
_entry.id   AF-A0A1V4V0Y5-F1
#
_cell.length_a   1.000
_cell.length_b   1.000
_cell.length_c   1.000
_cell.angle_alpha   90.00
_cell.angle_beta   90.00
_cell.angle_gamma   90.00
#
_symmetry.space_group_name_H-M   'P 1'
#
loop_
_entity.id
_entity.type
_entity.pdbx_description
1 polymer ?
#
loop_
_entity_poly.entity_id
_entity_poly.type
_entity_poly.pdbx_seq_one_letter_code
_entity_poly.pdbx_strand_id
1 'polypeptide(L)'
;MKKIEIAYISTTGLDVFPIISAPKELKTKKGDVAEVILRYKDDLSDPKTMDDFMSFAVGSDLAIQSPHGGKAILGSFDEITLRLKGANVPLYAQDTSKLYPATAEVLEDWMYEELASKYALDEKMQEWLADMNPHALLNISERLLKGNRPEYVGCNRRDEERLRDVYLEFEGMIEDDST
;
A
#
# COMPACT_ATOMS: atom_id res chain seq x y z
N MET A 1 11.39 16.89 7.80
CA MET A 1 10.45 15.74 7.83
C MET A 1 11.25 14.45 7.76
N LYS A 2 10.82 13.39 8.45
CA LYS A 2 11.38 12.04 8.25
C LYS A 2 10.95 11.56 6.85
N LYS A 3 11.85 10.89 6.15
CA LYS A 3 11.58 10.23 4.87
C LYS A 3 10.64 9.04 5.09
N ILE A 4 9.64 8.87 4.23
CA ILE A 4 8.79 7.67 4.23
C ILE A 4 9.54 6.55 3.52
N GLU A 5 9.71 5.41 4.17
CA GLU A 5 10.39 4.24 3.63
C GLU A 5 9.37 3.19 3.17
N ILE A 6 9.46 2.76 1.90
CA ILE A 6 8.51 1.85 1.27
C ILE A 6 9.25 0.64 0.70
N ALA A 7 8.89 -0.55 1.16
CA ALA A 7 9.34 -1.80 0.55
C ALA A 7 8.32 -2.23 -0.51
N TYR A 8 8.71 -2.33 -1.77
CA TYR A 8 7.82 -2.70 -2.87
C TYR A 8 8.24 -4.01 -3.51
N ILE A 9 7.29 -4.94 -3.65
CA ILE A 9 7.47 -6.19 -4.36
C ILE A 9 6.54 -6.19 -5.56
N SER A 10 7.13 -6.32 -6.74
CA SER A 10 6.37 -6.51 -7.96
C SER A 10 6.41 -7.96 -8.44
N THR A 11 5.26 -8.46 -8.90
CA THR A 11 5.21 -9.70 -9.68
C THR A 11 5.09 -9.45 -11.19
N THR A 12 5.09 -8.19 -11.65
CA THR A 12 5.17 -7.84 -13.09
C THR A 12 6.26 -6.82 -13.38
N GLY A 13 6.63 -6.66 -14.65
CA GLY A 13 7.55 -5.60 -15.05
C GLY A 13 6.88 -4.23 -15.20
N LEU A 14 5.55 -4.15 -15.13
CA LEU A 14 4.78 -2.99 -15.60
C LEU A 14 4.83 -1.80 -14.64
N ASP A 15 4.90 -2.07 -13.34
CA ASP A 15 4.96 -1.09 -12.26
C ASP A 15 6.40 -0.69 -11.89
N VAL A 16 7.41 -1.43 -12.36
CA VAL A 16 8.84 -1.18 -12.07
C VAL A 16 9.26 0.24 -12.44
N PHE A 17 8.97 0.68 -13.68
CA PHE A 17 9.40 2.01 -14.14
C PHE A 17 8.70 3.16 -13.40
N PRO A 18 7.37 3.17 -13.22
CA PRO A 18 6.70 4.15 -12.38
C PRO A 18 7.26 4.23 -10.95
N ILE A 19 7.50 3.09 -10.31
CA ILE A 19 7.98 3.04 -8.92
C ILE A 19 9.42 3.52 -8.76
N ILE A 20 10.28 3.32 -9.78
CA ILE A 20 11.66 3.86 -9.76
C ILE A 20 11.71 5.36 -10.07
N SER A 21 10.81 5.84 -10.94
CA SER A 21 10.82 7.24 -11.39
C SER A 21 10.16 8.19 -10.39
N ALA A 22 9.06 7.77 -9.73
CA ALA A 22 8.31 8.63 -8.82
C ALA A 22 9.14 9.20 -7.65
N PRO A 23 9.98 8.43 -6.92
CA PRO A 23 10.81 8.99 -5.85
C PRO A 23 11.82 10.03 -6.35
N LYS A 24 12.34 9.87 -7.58
CA LYS A 24 13.27 10.84 -8.19
C LYS A 24 12.56 12.16 -8.49
N GLU A 25 11.35 12.08 -9.00
CA GLU A 25 10.52 13.24 -9.29
C GLU A 25 10.09 13.96 -8.00
N LEU A 26 9.66 13.20 -6.98
CA LEU A 26 9.35 13.72 -5.65
C LEU A 26 10.57 14.42 -5.04
N LYS A 27 11.75 13.83 -5.15
CA LYS A 27 13.00 14.44 -4.69
C LYS A 27 13.27 15.80 -5.34
N THR A 28 12.96 15.93 -6.63
CA THR A 28 13.14 17.16 -7.39
C THR A 28 12.13 18.23 -7.01
N LYS A 29 10.86 17.86 -6.83
CA LYS A 29 9.75 18.81 -6.62
C LYS A 29 9.53 19.18 -5.14
N LYS A 30 9.75 18.24 -4.23
CA LYS A 30 9.33 18.32 -2.82
C LYS A 30 10.46 17.95 -1.84
N GLY A 31 11.67 17.68 -2.33
CA GLY A 31 12.81 17.27 -1.50
C GLY A 31 12.81 15.78 -1.17
N ASP A 32 13.77 15.32 -0.38
CA ASP A 32 14.01 13.90 -0.09
C ASP A 32 12.96 13.33 0.90
N VAL A 33 11.73 13.14 0.42
CA VAL A 33 10.56 12.79 1.24
C VAL A 33 10.20 11.31 1.24
N ALA A 34 10.68 10.51 0.28
CA ALA A 34 10.35 9.09 0.18
C ALA A 34 11.53 8.23 -0.33
N GLU A 35 11.69 7.03 0.24
CA GLU A 35 12.62 5.98 -0.19
C GLU A 35 11.81 4.77 -0.62
N VAL A 36 12.18 4.16 -1.75
CA VAL A 36 11.55 2.93 -2.19
C VAL A 36 12.62 1.91 -2.53
N ILE A 37 12.57 0.75 -1.88
CA ILE A 37 13.31 -0.44 -2.33
C ILE A 37 12.34 -1.32 -3.09
N LEU A 38 12.63 -1.53 -4.37
CA LEU A 38 11.87 -2.39 -5.26
C LEU A 38 12.59 -3.73 -5.45
N ARG A 39 11.85 -4.83 -5.39
CA ARG A 39 12.28 -6.16 -5.85
C ARG A 39 11.23 -6.77 -6.78
N TYR A 40 11.72 -7.46 -7.80
CA TYR A 40 10.88 -8.33 -8.61
C TYR A 40 10.80 -9.71 -7.96
N LYS A 41 9.68 -10.41 -8.12
CA LYS A 41 9.43 -11.71 -7.48
C LYS A 41 10.57 -12.72 -7.64
N ASP A 42 11.26 -12.72 -8.78
CA ASP A 42 12.32 -13.69 -9.08
C ASP A 42 13.62 -13.33 -8.34
N ASP A 43 13.85 -12.06 -8.00
CA ASP A 43 15.00 -11.60 -7.20
C ASP A 43 14.96 -12.21 -5.80
N LEU A 44 13.76 -12.42 -5.26
CA LEU A 44 13.53 -12.94 -3.91
C LEU A 44 13.73 -14.46 -3.81
N SER A 45 14.02 -15.13 -4.93
CA SER A 45 14.45 -16.54 -4.90
C SER A 45 15.90 -16.70 -4.46
N ASP A 46 16.71 -15.64 -4.54
CA ASP A 46 18.08 -15.60 -4.01
C ASP A 46 18.04 -15.28 -2.50
N PRO A 47 18.56 -16.17 -1.63
CA PRO A 47 18.45 -16.00 -0.18
C PRO A 47 19.10 -14.71 0.34
N LYS A 48 20.23 -14.31 -0.25
CA LYS A 48 20.92 -13.08 0.17
C LYS A 48 20.08 -11.85 -0.19
N THR A 49 19.55 -11.83 -1.41
CA THR A 49 18.68 -10.74 -1.87
C THR A 49 17.39 -10.64 -1.04
N MET A 50 16.83 -11.78 -0.64
CA MET A 50 15.71 -11.83 0.30
C MET A 50 16.09 -11.22 1.66
N ASP A 51 17.21 -11.63 2.27
CA ASP A 51 17.63 -11.13 3.58
C ASP A 51 17.95 -9.62 3.55
N ASP A 52 18.61 -9.14 2.50
CA ASP A 52 18.88 -7.72 2.29
C ASP A 52 17.57 -6.92 2.14
N PHE A 53 16.61 -7.43 1.35
CA PHE A 53 15.30 -6.81 1.20
C PHE A 53 14.53 -6.78 2.52
N MET A 54 14.48 -7.90 3.24
CA MET A 54 13.74 -7.99 4.49
C MET A 54 14.35 -7.14 5.60
N SER A 55 15.68 -6.96 5.62
CA SER A 55 16.36 -6.06 6.57
C SER A 55 15.86 -4.61 6.44
N PHE A 56 15.56 -4.17 5.21
CA PHE A 56 14.91 -2.89 4.97
C PHE A 56 13.41 -2.95 5.27
N ALA A 57 12.71 -3.97 4.75
CA ALA A 57 11.25 -4.04 4.79
C ALA A 57 10.70 -4.08 6.22
N VAL A 58 11.36 -4.76 7.16
CA VAL A 58 10.93 -4.79 8.59
C VAL A 58 11.12 -3.46 9.31
N GLY A 59 11.91 -2.53 8.78
CA GLY A 59 12.09 -1.18 9.31
C GLY A 59 11.28 -0.10 8.58
N SER A 60 10.71 -0.45 7.42
CA SER A 60 9.98 0.47 6.55
C SER A 60 8.64 0.92 7.15
N ASP A 61 8.14 2.05 6.67
CA ASP A 61 6.83 2.55 7.08
C ASP A 61 5.68 1.76 6.40
N LEU A 62 5.90 1.24 5.18
CA LEU A 62 4.93 0.48 4.40
C LEU A 62 5.60 -0.60 3.54
N ALA A 63 5.01 -1.79 3.50
CA ALA A 63 5.28 -2.77 2.46
C ALA A 63 4.12 -2.80 1.44
N ILE A 64 4.44 -2.86 0.15
CA ILE A 64 3.48 -3.04 -0.93
C ILE A 64 3.84 -4.31 -1.70
N GLN A 65 2.86 -5.18 -1.91
CA GLN A 65 2.98 -6.34 -2.78
C GLN A 65 1.99 -6.19 -3.92
N SER A 66 2.43 -6.30 -5.17
CA SER A 66 1.54 -6.28 -6.34
C SER A 66 1.48 -7.67 -7.01
N PRO A 67 0.77 -8.67 -6.42
CA PRO A 67 0.64 -10.01 -6.99
C PRO A 67 -0.42 -10.03 -8.09
N HIS A 68 0.01 -9.78 -9.33
CA HIS A 68 -0.83 -9.91 -10.53
C HIS A 68 -1.27 -11.36 -10.76
N GLY A 69 -2.45 -11.75 -10.25
CA GLY A 69 -3.00 -13.10 -10.37
C GLY A 69 -2.91 -13.94 -9.09
N GLY A 70 -2.68 -13.31 -7.94
CA GLY A 70 -2.83 -13.90 -6.61
C GLY A 70 -1.55 -14.47 -5.99
N LYS A 71 -1.70 -14.97 -4.75
CA LYS A 71 -0.62 -15.41 -3.87
C LYS A 71 0.31 -16.47 -4.47
N ALA A 72 -0.21 -17.36 -5.32
CA ALA A 72 0.57 -18.44 -5.94
C ALA A 72 1.71 -17.96 -6.85
N ILE A 73 1.69 -16.70 -7.26
CA ILE A 73 2.70 -16.12 -8.18
C ILE A 73 3.94 -15.63 -7.43
N LEU A 74 3.81 -15.36 -6.13
CA LEU A 74 4.91 -14.98 -5.25
C LEU A 74 5.18 -16.12 -4.26
N GLY A 75 6.13 -17.00 -4.58
CA GLY A 75 6.45 -18.17 -3.74
C GLY A 75 6.81 -17.82 -2.29
N SER A 76 7.38 -16.63 -2.07
CA SER A 76 7.75 -16.13 -0.74
C SER A 76 6.68 -15.29 -0.05
N PHE A 77 5.45 -15.25 -0.56
CA PHE A 77 4.37 -14.42 -0.02
C PHE A 77 4.17 -14.64 1.49
N ASP A 78 4.02 -15.89 1.91
CA ASP A 78 3.74 -16.22 3.31
C ASP A 78 4.88 -15.86 4.25
N GLU A 79 6.12 -16.15 3.83
CA GLU A 79 7.31 -15.81 4.60
C GLU A 79 7.40 -14.29 4.82
N ILE A 80 7.23 -13.51 3.77
CA ILE A 80 7.31 -12.05 3.82
C ILE A 80 6.17 -11.50 4.69
N THR A 81 4.94 -11.94 4.48
CA THR A 81 3.77 -11.51 5.25
C THR A 81 3.95 -11.80 6.74
N LEU A 82 4.42 -13.00 7.11
CA LEU A 82 4.66 -13.36 8.51
C LEU A 82 5.76 -12.51 9.15
N ARG A 83 6.85 -12.23 8.43
CA ARG A 83 7.95 -11.40 8.93
C ARG A 83 7.51 -9.93 9.11
N LEU A 84 6.76 -9.37 8.16
CA LEU A 84 6.22 -8.02 8.26
C LEU A 84 5.22 -7.88 9.40
N LYS A 85 4.33 -8.87 9.57
CA LYS A 85 3.41 -8.95 10.71
C LYS A 85 4.17 -8.96 12.04
N GLY A 86 5.22 -9.78 12.15
CA GLY A 86 6.07 -9.83 13.36
C GLY A 86 6.81 -8.52 13.65
N ALA A 87 7.05 -7.70 12.62
CA ALA A 87 7.68 -6.39 12.73
C ALA A 87 6.68 -5.22 12.85
N ASN A 88 5.36 -5.51 12.83
CA ASN A 88 4.30 -4.49 12.83
C ASN A 88 4.43 -3.50 11.66
N VAL A 89 4.86 -4.00 10.49
CA VAL A 89 4.93 -3.23 9.26
C VAL A 89 3.65 -3.49 8.45
N PRO A 90 2.83 -2.46 8.19
CA PRO A 90 1.64 -2.61 7.38
C PRO A 90 1.98 -3.12 5.99
N LEU A 91 1.21 -4.09 5.51
CA LEU A 91 1.37 -4.68 4.19
C LEU A 91 0.13 -4.39 3.34
N TYR A 92 0.33 -3.63 2.27
CA TYR A 92 -0.68 -3.40 1.24
C TYR A 92 -0.51 -4.36 0.08
N ALA A 93 -1.40 -5.34 -0.04
CA ALA A 93 -1.49 -6.16 -1.25
C ALA A 93 -2.31 -5.40 -2.30
N GLN A 94 -1.66 -4.97 -3.37
CA GLN A 94 -2.30 -4.34 -4.51
C GLN A 94 -2.73 -5.42 -5.52
N ASP A 95 -4.04 -5.53 -5.72
CA ASP A 95 -4.55 -6.26 -6.87
C ASP A 95 -4.74 -5.32 -8.08
N THR A 96 -4.46 -5.86 -9.26
CA THR A 96 -4.65 -5.20 -10.56
C THR A 96 -5.68 -5.94 -11.44
N SER A 97 -6.18 -7.09 -10.98
CA SER A 97 -7.20 -7.86 -11.66
C SER A 97 -8.58 -7.19 -11.51
N LYS A 98 -9.19 -6.82 -12.65
CA LYS A 98 -10.58 -6.32 -12.70
C LYS A 98 -11.64 -7.42 -12.49
N LEU A 99 -11.24 -8.70 -12.47
CA LEU A 99 -12.13 -9.85 -12.58
C LEU A 99 -12.30 -10.63 -11.27
N TYR A 100 -11.32 -10.54 -10.38
CA TYR A 100 -11.35 -11.07 -9.02
C TYR A 100 -10.53 -10.12 -8.18
N PRO A 101 -11.07 -9.43 -7.17
CA PRO A 101 -10.24 -8.74 -6.20
C PRO A 101 -9.46 -9.82 -5.44
N ALA A 102 -8.28 -10.16 -5.93
CA ALA A 102 -7.31 -10.99 -5.24
C ALA A 102 -6.92 -10.35 -3.90
N THR A 103 -7.21 -9.06 -3.67
CA THR A 103 -7.15 -8.41 -2.36
C THR A 103 -8.05 -9.06 -1.31
N ALA A 104 -9.19 -9.63 -1.70
CA ALA A 104 -10.13 -10.30 -0.80
C ALA A 104 -9.68 -11.71 -0.38
N GLU A 105 -8.93 -12.41 -1.21
CA GLU A 105 -8.40 -13.75 -0.85
C GLU A 105 -7.06 -13.68 -0.11
N VAL A 106 -6.42 -12.51 -0.08
CA VAL A 106 -5.00 -12.39 0.29
C VAL A 106 -4.79 -11.58 1.58
N LEU A 107 -5.69 -10.68 1.93
CA LEU A 107 -5.55 -9.83 3.12
C LEU A 107 -6.36 -10.38 4.30
N GLU A 108 -5.69 -10.64 5.42
CA GLU A 108 -6.32 -10.92 6.71
C GLU A 108 -6.92 -9.62 7.30
N ASP A 109 -7.98 -9.73 8.13
CA ASP A 109 -8.68 -8.58 8.72
C ASP A 109 -7.75 -7.55 9.37
N TRP A 110 -6.70 -8.00 10.07
CA TRP A 110 -5.74 -7.11 10.74
C TRP A 110 -4.96 -6.22 9.77
N MET A 111 -4.72 -6.69 8.54
CA MET A 111 -4.01 -5.93 7.51
C MET A 111 -4.86 -4.74 7.07
N TYR A 112 -6.17 -4.95 6.91
CA TYR A 112 -7.11 -3.86 6.61
C TYR A 112 -7.18 -2.85 7.77
N GLU A 113 -7.25 -3.31 9.02
CA GLU A 113 -7.28 -2.43 10.19
C GLU A 113 -6.03 -1.55 10.28
N GLU A 114 -4.84 -2.14 10.12
CA GLU A 114 -3.58 -1.38 10.18
C GLU A 114 -3.47 -0.37 9.05
N LEU A 115 -3.85 -0.74 7.83
CA LEU A 115 -3.83 0.16 6.68
C LEU A 115 -4.83 1.30 6.84
N ALA A 116 -6.06 1.01 7.25
CA ALA A 116 -7.08 2.01 7.52
C ALA A 116 -6.60 2.96 8.62
N SER A 117 -6.16 2.41 9.76
CA SER A 117 -5.71 3.22 10.90
C SER A 117 -4.52 4.11 10.56
N LYS A 118 -3.53 3.62 9.81
CA LYS A 118 -2.28 4.36 9.56
C LYS A 118 -2.35 5.32 8.38
N TYR A 119 -3.11 4.96 7.34
CA TYR A 119 -3.06 5.68 6.07
C TYR A 119 -4.33 6.41 5.70
N ALA A 120 -5.49 5.96 6.20
CA ALA A 120 -6.75 6.61 5.92
C ALA A 120 -7.28 7.43 7.10
N LEU A 121 -7.11 6.93 8.32
CA LEU A 121 -7.73 7.48 9.54
C LEU A 121 -6.76 8.24 10.45
N ASP A 122 -5.45 8.20 10.17
CA ASP A 122 -4.47 9.00 10.92
C ASP A 122 -4.52 10.46 10.47
N GLU A 123 -4.89 11.37 11.38
CA GLU A 123 -5.07 12.79 11.08
C GLU A 123 -3.80 13.43 10.48
N LYS A 124 -2.60 13.05 10.95
CA LYS A 124 -1.35 13.60 10.41
C LYS A 124 -1.11 13.13 8.98
N MET A 125 -1.46 11.88 8.67
CA MET A 125 -1.42 11.36 7.32
C MET A 125 -2.43 12.07 6.42
N GLN A 126 -3.64 12.34 6.92
CA GLN A 126 -4.66 13.08 6.18
C GLN A 126 -4.19 14.51 5.86
N GLU A 127 -3.72 15.26 6.86
CA GLU A 127 -3.15 16.60 6.67
C GLU A 127 -2.00 16.60 5.66
N TRP A 128 -1.10 15.62 5.78
CA TRP A 128 0.05 15.50 4.89
C TRP A 128 -0.36 15.16 3.45
N LEU A 129 -1.31 14.24 3.26
CA LEU A 129 -1.81 13.86 1.94
C LEU A 129 -2.64 14.98 1.32
N ALA A 130 -3.37 15.78 2.11
CA ALA A 130 -4.08 16.94 1.61
C ALA A 130 -3.13 17.94 0.92
N ASP A 131 -1.97 18.24 1.50
CA ASP A 131 -0.97 19.15 0.91
C ASP A 131 -0.17 18.51 -0.24
N MET A 132 0.09 17.20 -0.16
CA MET A 132 1.02 16.55 -1.08
C MET A 132 0.35 15.92 -2.29
N ASN A 133 -0.75 15.18 -2.09
CA ASN A 133 -1.49 14.49 -3.13
C ASN A 133 -2.87 14.03 -2.59
N PRO A 134 -3.90 14.90 -2.64
CA PRO A 134 -5.20 14.57 -2.05
C PRO A 134 -5.89 13.38 -2.75
N HIS A 135 -5.63 13.19 -4.05
CA HIS A 135 -6.11 12.01 -4.78
C HIS A 135 -5.56 10.70 -4.19
N ALA A 136 -4.40 10.70 -3.52
CA ALA A 136 -3.88 9.47 -2.92
C ALA A 136 -4.76 8.99 -1.77
N LEU A 137 -5.21 9.89 -0.89
CA LEU A 137 -6.08 9.54 0.23
C LEU A 137 -7.47 9.12 -0.25
N LEU A 138 -8.01 9.79 -1.27
CA LEU A 138 -9.23 9.38 -1.94
C LEU A 138 -9.12 7.94 -2.47
N ASN A 139 -8.03 7.63 -3.19
CA ASN A 139 -7.78 6.30 -3.74
C ASN A 139 -7.58 5.21 -2.66
N ILE A 140 -6.88 5.53 -1.57
CA ILE A 140 -6.69 4.62 -0.43
C ILE A 140 -8.04 4.29 0.20
N SER A 141 -8.85 5.32 0.50
CA SER A 141 -10.17 5.17 1.12
C SER A 141 -11.13 4.39 0.22
N GLU A 142 -11.16 4.68 -1.08
CA GLU A 142 -11.98 3.95 -2.05
C GLU A 142 -11.59 2.46 -2.12
N ARG A 143 -10.28 2.16 -2.10
CA ARG A 143 -9.77 0.78 -2.13
C ARG A 143 -10.10 0.01 -0.85
N LEU A 144 -9.95 0.63 0.31
CA LEU A 144 -10.32 0.02 1.59
C LEU A 144 -11.84 -0.24 1.67
N LEU A 145 -12.67 0.72 1.22
CA LEU A 145 -14.13 0.55 1.13
C LEU A 145 -14.53 -0.57 0.17
N LYS A 146 -13.84 -0.72 -0.98
CA LYS A 146 -14.04 -1.85 -1.90
C LYS A 146 -13.71 -3.19 -1.25
N GLY A 147 -12.65 -3.28 -0.44
CA GLY A 147 -12.29 -4.48 0.31
C GLY A 147 -13.31 -4.86 1.39
N ASN A 148 -14.06 -3.89 1.91
CA ASN A 148 -15.05 -4.08 2.97
C ASN A 148 -16.44 -4.53 2.49
N ARG A 149 -16.58 -4.96 1.23
CA ARG A 149 -17.87 -5.47 0.76
C ARG A 149 -18.16 -6.89 1.27
N PRO A 150 -19.41 -7.22 1.64
CA PRO A 150 -19.77 -8.51 2.21
C PRO A 150 -19.53 -9.71 1.29
N GLU A 151 -19.41 -9.50 -0.03
CA GLU A 151 -19.03 -10.54 -0.99
C GLU A 151 -17.57 -10.99 -0.89
N TYR A 152 -16.73 -10.31 -0.10
CA TYR A 152 -15.30 -10.58 0.03
C TYR A 152 -14.94 -11.25 1.37
N VAL A 153 -14.03 -12.22 1.30
CA VAL A 153 -13.43 -12.87 2.47
C VAL A 153 -12.53 -11.84 3.17
N GLY A 154 -12.51 -11.83 4.50
CA GLY A 154 -11.69 -10.87 5.28
C GLY A 154 -12.29 -9.45 5.42
N CYS A 155 -13.59 -9.30 5.16
CA CYS A 155 -14.32 -8.03 5.24
C CYS A 155 -14.30 -7.46 6.67
N ASN A 156 -13.65 -6.32 6.87
CA ASN A 156 -13.67 -5.59 8.13
C ASN A 156 -14.61 -4.38 8.06
N ARG A 157 -15.77 -4.49 8.70
CA ARG A 157 -16.80 -3.42 8.71
C ARG A 157 -16.59 -2.35 9.77
N ARG A 158 -15.60 -2.51 10.65
CA ARG A 158 -15.42 -1.65 11.83
C ARG A 158 -15.18 -0.18 11.48
N ASP A 159 -14.49 0.06 10.37
CA ASP A 159 -14.03 1.38 9.96
C ASP A 159 -14.79 1.94 8.75
N GLU A 160 -15.82 1.24 8.26
CA GLU A 160 -16.51 1.56 7.00
C GLU A 160 -17.08 2.99 6.98
N GLU A 161 -17.77 3.40 8.05
CA GLU A 161 -18.34 4.75 8.14
C GLU A 161 -17.24 5.82 8.15
N ARG A 162 -16.19 5.63 8.96
CA ARG A 162 -15.07 6.57 9.05
C ARG A 162 -14.31 6.70 7.73
N LEU A 163 -14.09 5.58 7.03
CA LEU A 163 -13.46 5.59 5.70
C LEU A 163 -14.33 6.31 4.66
N ARG A 164 -15.66 6.21 4.81
CA ARG A 164 -16.61 6.91 3.93
C ARG A 164 -16.60 8.42 4.18
N ASP A 165 -16.49 8.84 5.44
CA ASP A 165 -16.36 10.26 5.80
C ASP A 165 -15.09 10.86 5.19
N VAL A 166 -13.95 10.20 5.35
CA VAL A 166 -12.67 10.63 4.74
C VAL A 166 -12.76 10.68 3.21
N TYR A 167 -13.39 9.68 2.59
CA TYR A 167 -13.59 9.67 1.14
C TYR A 167 -14.37 10.90 0.67
N LEU A 168 -15.51 11.21 1.32
CA LEU A 168 -16.38 12.32 0.93
C LEU A 168 -15.70 13.69 1.16
N GLU A 169 -14.95 13.82 2.26
CA GLU A 169 -14.19 15.04 2.55
C GLU A 169 -13.16 15.34 1.46
N PHE A 170 -12.36 14.34 1.08
CA PHE A 170 -11.32 14.51 0.06
C PHE A 170 -11.89 14.63 -1.35
N GLU A 171 -13.02 13.98 -1.64
CA GLU A 171 -13.76 14.16 -2.90
C GLU A 171 -14.19 15.63 -3.05
N GLY A 172 -14.82 16.20 -2.01
CA GLY A 172 -15.21 17.61 -2.00
C GLY A 172 -14.03 18.57 -2.15
N MET A 173 -12.93 18.32 -1.44
CA MET A 173 -11.72 19.16 -1.55
C MET A 173 -11.13 19.16 -2.96
N ILE A 174 -11.08 17.99 -3.61
CA ILE A 174 -10.57 17.86 -4.99
C ILE A 174 -11.51 18.56 -5.99
N GLU A 175 -12.82 18.44 -5.80
CA GLU A 175 -13.80 19.13 -6.63
C GLU A 175 -13.68 20.65 -6.50
N ASP A 176 -13.54 21.17 -5.28
CA ASP A 176 -13.37 22.60 -5.01
C ASP A 176 -12.08 23.17 -5.62
N ASP A 177 -10.94 22.46 -5.52
CA ASP A 177 -9.66 22.86 -6.15
C ASP A 177 -9.70 22.83 -7.68
N SER A 178 -10.62 22.05 -8.27
CA SER A 178 -10.78 21.91 -9.71
C SER A 178 -11.72 22.95 -10.36
N THR A 179 -12.29 23.84 -9.55
CA THR A 179 -13.30 24.85 -9.93
C THR A 179 -12.72 26.27 -9.95
#